data_AF-A0A4P9ZTY1-F1
#
_entry.id   AF-A0A4P9ZTY1-F1
#
_cell.length_a   1.000
_cell.length_b   1.000
_cell.length_c   1.000
_cell.angle_alpha   90.00
_cell.angle_beta   90.00
_cell.angle_gamma   90.00
#
_symmetry.space_group_name_H-M   'P 1'
#
loop_
_entity.id
_entity.type
_entity.pdbx_description
1 polymer ?
#
loop_
_entity_poly.entity_id
_entity_poly.type
_entity_poly.pdbx_seq_one_letter_code
_entity_poly.pdbx_strand_id
1 'polypeptide(L)'
;AANPISFCKCLCGQNITIIPISPVPEKDACNKCTKAFCNKLEPTLCEGAGTGETISVSCFQRDSYKDEIIVWIFLLLTGGLLFTALAKPFIVKRYNVSQSMHP
;
A
#
# COMPACT_ATOMS: atom_id res chain seq x y z
N ALA A 1 16.94 6.89 6.88
CA ALA A 1 16.08 5.76 6.46
C ALA A 1 15.03 5.57 7.53
N ALA A 2 13.76 5.87 7.23
CA ALA A 2 12.67 5.63 8.17
C ALA A 2 12.44 4.10 8.23
N ASN A 3 12.47 3.50 9.42
CA ASN A 3 12.07 2.12 9.60
C ASN A 3 10.56 2.03 9.30
N PRO A 4 10.11 1.27 8.30
CA PRO A 4 8.69 1.16 8.00
C PRO A 4 7.97 0.44 9.13
N ILE A 5 6.82 0.97 9.54
CA ILE A 5 6.03 0.41 10.64
C ILE A 5 5.15 -0.71 10.09
N SER A 6 5.34 -1.92 10.62
CA SER A 6 4.50 -3.09 10.30
C SER A 6 3.32 -3.20 11.25
N PHE A 7 2.18 -3.64 10.73
CA PHE A 7 0.95 -3.85 11.48
C PHE A 7 0.45 -5.30 11.31
N CYS A 8 -0.05 -5.88 12.38
CA CYS A 8 -0.73 -7.17 12.38
C CYS A 8 -2.23 -6.94 12.39
N LYS A 9 -2.93 -7.45 11.37
CA LYS A 9 -4.39 -7.53 11.33
C LYS A 9 -4.83 -8.90 11.82
N CYS A 10 -5.52 -8.94 12.94
CA CYS A 10 -6.12 -10.14 13.52
C CYS A 10 -7.62 -10.14 13.18
N LEU A 11 -8.11 -11.21 12.56
CA LEU A 11 -9.54 -11.46 12.38
C LEU A 11 -9.95 -12.64 13.27
N CYS A 12 -10.90 -12.42 14.17
CA CYS A 12 -11.52 -13.46 15.00
C CYS A 12 -13.00 -13.55 14.65
N GLY A 13 -13.35 -14.43 13.70
CA GLY A 13 -14.70 -14.49 13.14
C GLY A 13 -15.05 -13.21 12.38
N GLN A 14 -15.90 -12.35 12.96
CA GLN A 14 -16.29 -11.05 12.37
C GLN A 14 -15.58 -9.84 13.00
N ASN A 15 -14.81 -10.05 14.07
CA ASN A 15 -14.10 -8.98 14.76
C ASN A 15 -12.70 -8.77 14.17
N ILE A 16 -12.32 -7.51 13.93
CA ILE A 16 -11.06 -7.13 13.30
C ILE A 16 -10.29 -6.18 14.22
N THR A 17 -9.07 -6.55 14.57
CA THR A 17 -8.13 -5.68 15.32
C THR A 17 -6.87 -5.47 14.50
N ILE A 18 -6.33 -4.25 14.54
CA ILE A 18 -5.11 -3.83 13.85
C ILE A 18 -4.10 -3.33 14.87
N ILE A 19 -2.91 -3.94 14.93
CA ILE A 19 -1.93 -3.68 15.99
C ILE A 19 -0.56 -3.35 15.39
N PRO A 20 0.10 -2.26 15.81
CA PRO A 20 1.47 -1.95 15.38
C PRO A 20 2.49 -2.88 16.04
N ILE A 21 3.48 -3.33 15.26
CA ILE A 21 4.57 -4.20 15.73
C ILE A 21 5.85 -3.36 15.77
N SER A 22 6.03 -2.58 16.83
CA SER A 22 7.19 -1.69 17.01
C SER A 22 7.81 -1.87 18.40
N PRO A 23 9.15 -1.84 18.58
CA PRO A 23 10.20 -1.56 17.62
C PRO A 23 10.97 -2.84 17.25
N VAL A 24 10.36 -3.72 16.45
CA VAL A 24 11.05 -4.91 15.94
C VAL A 24 11.57 -4.58 14.53
N PRO A 25 12.79 -4.98 14.15
CA PRO A 25 13.26 -4.83 12.78
C PRO A 25 12.23 -5.43 11.80
N GLU A 26 11.97 -4.70 10.72
CA GLU A 26 10.96 -4.97 9.69
C GLU A 26 10.84 -6.45 9.28
N LYS A 27 12.01 -7.11 9.16
CA LYS A 27 12.17 -8.51 8.75
C LYS A 27 11.52 -9.49 9.71
N ASP A 28 11.53 -9.16 11.00
CA ASP A 28 11.00 -10.01 12.08
C ASP A 28 9.61 -9.55 12.55
N ALA A 29 9.19 -8.35 12.17
CA ALA A 29 7.90 -7.81 12.58
C ALA A 29 6.72 -8.66 12.05
N CYS A 30 6.70 -9.03 10.77
CA CYS A 30 5.66 -9.94 10.28
C CYS A 30 5.76 -11.35 10.86
N ASN A 31 6.97 -11.85 11.15
CA ASN A 31 7.16 -13.16 11.78
C ASN A 31 6.57 -13.20 13.20
N LYS A 32 6.45 -12.04 13.87
CA LYS A 32 5.78 -11.91 15.16
C LYS A 32 4.24 -11.92 15.05
N CYS A 33 3.69 -11.57 13.89
CA CYS A 33 2.25 -11.61 13.61
C CYS A 33 1.79 -13.07 13.43
N THR A 34 1.45 -13.70 14.55
CA THR A 34 1.00 -15.10 14.60
C THR A 34 -0.37 -15.19 15.28
N LYS A 35 -1.09 -16.30 15.09
CA LYS A 35 -2.36 -16.56 15.79
C LYS A 35 -2.21 -16.46 17.32
N ALA A 36 -1.08 -16.93 17.85
CA ALA A 36 -0.76 -16.86 19.28
C ALA A 36 -0.53 -15.41 19.76
N PHE A 37 0.04 -14.54 18.91
CA PHE A 37 0.17 -13.12 19.22
C PHE A 37 -1.21 -12.43 19.30
N CYS A 38 -2.10 -12.70 18.34
CA CYS A 38 -3.47 -12.17 18.35
C CYS A 38 -4.28 -12.62 19.58
N ASN A 39 -4.19 -13.90 19.94
CA ASN A 39 -4.90 -14.45 21.10
C ASN A 39 -4.43 -13.82 22.43
N LYS A 40 -3.14 -13.48 22.56
CA LYS A 40 -2.59 -12.87 23.79
C LYS A 40 -3.00 -11.41 24.00
N LEU A 41 -3.29 -10.67 22.95
CA LEU A 41 -3.51 -9.23 23.05
C LEU A 41 -4.98 -8.86 23.29
N GLU A 42 -5.92 -9.63 22.72
CA GLU A 42 -7.36 -9.48 22.99
C GLU A 42 -7.98 -10.86 23.29
N PRO A 43 -7.78 -11.36 24.53
CA PRO A 43 -8.32 -12.66 24.92
C PRO A 43 -9.86 -12.68 24.86
N THR A 44 -10.53 -11.61 25.30
CA THR A 44 -12.01 -11.54 25.40
C THR A 44 -12.73 -11.52 24.06
N LEU A 45 -12.12 -10.94 23.03
CA LEU A 45 -12.73 -10.81 21.69
C LEU A 45 -12.66 -12.11 20.88
N CYS A 46 -11.70 -12.98 21.21
CA CYS A 46 -11.43 -14.24 20.51
C CYS A 46 -11.77 -15.48 21.37
N GLU A 47 -12.22 -15.31 22.62
CA GLU A 47 -12.53 -16.41 23.57
C GLU A 47 -13.71 -17.30 23.14
N GLY A 48 -14.56 -16.81 22.23
CA GLY A 48 -15.70 -17.55 21.66
C GLY A 48 -15.49 -18.05 20.23
N ALA A 49 -14.37 -17.71 19.60
CA ALA A 49 -13.99 -18.18 18.28
C ALA A 49 -13.37 -19.58 18.44
N GLY A 50 -14.23 -20.59 18.55
CA GLY A 50 -13.85 -21.99 18.81
C GLY A 50 -12.55 -22.39 18.12
N THR A 51 -11.57 -22.78 18.93
CA THR A 51 -10.41 -23.61 18.55
C THR A 51 -9.70 -23.21 17.26
N GLY A 52 -9.02 -22.07 17.22
CA GLY A 52 -7.86 -21.82 16.32
C GLY A 52 -8.08 -21.82 14.79
N GLU A 53 -9.27 -22.19 14.32
CA GLU A 53 -9.59 -22.42 12.91
C GLU A 53 -10.21 -21.16 12.25
N THR A 54 -10.80 -20.26 13.05
CA THR A 54 -11.43 -19.02 12.57
C THR A 54 -10.55 -17.77 12.74
N ILE A 55 -9.33 -17.92 13.28
CA ILE A 55 -8.40 -16.80 13.46
C ILE A 55 -7.54 -16.66 12.21
N SER A 56 -7.80 -15.62 11.43
CA SER A 56 -6.97 -15.23 10.28
C SER A 56 -6.07 -14.08 10.66
N VAL A 57 -4.77 -14.22 10.38
CA VAL A 57 -3.78 -13.15 10.60
C VAL A 57 -3.25 -12.68 9.27
N SER A 58 -3.12 -11.37 9.10
CA SER A 58 -2.54 -10.76 7.92
C SER A 58 -1.61 -9.64 8.35
N CYS A 59 -0.36 -9.70 7.90
CA CYS A 59 0.61 -8.64 8.16
C CYS A 59 0.55 -7.62 7.03
N PHE A 60 0.49 -6.33 7.35
CA PHE A 60 0.58 -5.25 6.38
C PHE A 60 1.60 -4.20 6.82
N GLN A 61 2.41 -3.72 5.89
CA GLN A 61 3.20 -2.51 6.09
C GLN A 61 2.45 -1.35 5.44
N ARG A 62 2.10 -0.34 6.24
CA ARG A 62 1.30 0.80 5.76
C ARG A 62 2.13 1.79 4.93
N ASP A 63 3.44 1.78 5.12
CA ASP A 63 4.44 2.56 4.38
C ASP A 63 5.30 1.65 3.50
N SER A 64 4.68 0.67 2.82
CA SER A 64 5.42 -0.15 1.86
C SER A 64 5.71 0.68 0.61
N TYR A 65 6.93 0.55 0.09
CA TYR A 65 7.32 1.11 -1.21
C TYR A 65 6.36 0.72 -2.34
N LYS A 66 5.65 -0.41 -2.21
CA LYS A 66 4.60 -0.82 -3.16
C LYS A 66 3.45 0.18 -3.25
N ASP A 67 2.90 0.63 -2.12
CA ASP A 67 1.81 1.62 -2.10
C ASP A 67 2.30 2.99 -2.59
N GLU A 68 3.55 3.34 -2.26
CA GLU A 68 4.19 4.56 -2.75
C GLU A 68 4.37 4.56 -4.29
N ILE A 69 4.88 3.46 -4.86
CA ILE A 69 5.06 3.31 -6.32
C ILE A 69 3.73 3.50 -7.06
N ILE A 70 2.64 2.90 -6.56
CA ILE A 70 1.32 2.99 -7.22
C ILE A 70 0.89 4.44 -7.37
N VAL A 71 1.08 5.25 -6.33
CA VAL A 71 0.76 6.69 -6.35
C VAL A 71 1.64 7.44 -7.33
N TRP A 72 2.96 7.21 -7.31
CA TRP A 72 3.88 7.86 -8.26
C TRP A 72 3.54 7.57 -9.72
N ILE A 73 3.23 6.31 -10.06
CA ILE A 73 2.84 5.93 -11.42
C ILE A 73 1.57 6.68 -11.84
N PHE A 74 0.56 6.73 -10.97
CA PHE A 74 -0.67 7.46 -11.25
C PHE A 74 -0.42 8.95 -11.51
N LEU A 75 0.41 9.60 -10.68
CA LEU A 75 0.80 11.00 -10.85
C LEU A 75 1.56 11.26 -12.15
N LEU A 76 2.49 10.38 -12.53
CA LEU A 76 3.23 10.50 -13.79
C LEU A 76 2.33 10.30 -15.01
N LEU A 77 1.39 9.34 -14.97
CA LEU A 77 0.46 9.08 -16.06
C LEU A 77 -0.52 10.25 -16.26
N THR A 78 -1.18 10.66 -15.18
CA THR A 78 -2.13 11.77 -15.21
C THR A 78 -1.44 13.10 -15.52
N GLY A 79 -0.29 13.36 -14.91
CA GLY A 79 0.56 14.50 -15.20
C GLY A 79 1.02 14.52 -16.66
N GLY A 80 1.42 13.38 -17.22
CA GLY A 80 1.80 13.25 -18.63
C GLY A 80 0.62 13.52 -19.58
N LEU A 81 -0.56 12.98 -19.29
CA LEU A 81 -1.78 13.26 -20.06
C LEU A 81 -2.15 14.75 -20.02
N LEU A 82 -2.06 15.38 -18.86
CA LEU A 82 -2.34 16.80 -18.71
C LEU A 82 -1.28 17.67 -19.41
N PHE A 83 -0.01 17.32 -19.24
CA PHE A 83 1.10 18.02 -19.88
C PHE A 83 1.02 17.93 -21.40
N THR A 84 0.73 16.75 -21.94
CA THR A 84 0.52 16.58 -23.38
C THR A 84 -0.68 17.39 -23.87
N ALA A 85 -1.80 17.45 -23.15
CA ALA A 85 -2.94 18.29 -23.51
C ALA A 85 -2.60 19.78 -23.54
N LEU A 86 -1.81 20.28 -22.58
CA LEU A 86 -1.34 21.67 -22.55
C LEU A 86 -0.30 21.95 -23.65
N ALA A 87 0.55 20.98 -23.98
CA ALA A 87 1.56 21.11 -25.00
C ALA A 87 0.99 20.97 -26.43
N LYS A 88 -0.15 20.30 -26.64
CA LYS A 88 -0.80 20.12 -27.95
C LYS A 88 -0.89 21.40 -28.80
N PRO A 89 -1.38 22.57 -28.31
CA PRO A 89 -1.41 23.78 -29.14
C PRO A 89 -0.02 24.25 -29.57
N PHE A 90 1.01 24.07 -28.73
CA PHE A 90 2.40 24.43 -29.06
C PHE A 90 3.05 23.43 -30.01
N ILE A 91 2.82 22.13 -29.80
CA ILE A 91 3.35 21.04 -30.61
C ILE A 91 2.72 21.07 -32.00
N VAL A 92 1.39 21.23 -32.11
CA VAL A 92 0.70 21.33 -33.41
C VAL A 92 1.15 22.57 -34.18
N LYS A 93 1.31 23.71 -33.50
CA LYS A 93 1.84 24.93 -34.14
C LYS A 93 3.26 24.73 -34.68
N ARG A 94 4.13 24.02 -33.95
CA ARG A 94 5.51 23.72 -34.40
C ARG A 94 5.56 22.61 -35.46
N TYR A 95 4.72 21.59 -35.36
CA TYR A 95 4.64 20.48 -36.31
C TYR A 95 4.11 20.96 -37.67
N ASN A 96 3.07 21.80 -37.68
CA ASN A 96 2.53 22.40 -38.92
C ASN A 96 3.56 23.32 -39.59
N VAL A 97 4.32 24.13 -38.83
CA VAL A 97 5.42 24.94 -39.36
C VAL A 97 6.56 24.08 -39.93
N SER A 98 6.84 22.93 -39.30
CA SER A 98 7.86 22.00 -39.78
C SER A 98 7.40 21.23 -41.04
N GLN A 99 6.10 20.98 -41.21
CA GLN A 99 5.57 20.30 -42.40
C GLN A 99 5.54 21.21 -43.63
N SER A 100 5.40 22.54 -43.47
CA SER A 100 5.52 23.51 -44.56
C SER A 100 6.95 23.76 -45.07
N MET A 101 7.97 23.12 -44.48
CA MET A 101 9.38 23.23 -44.86
C MET A 101 9.91 21.96 -45.57
N HIS A 102 9.14 20.88 -45.64
CA HIS A 102 9.48 19.75 -46.53
C HIS A 102 8.87 20.01 -47.92
N PRO A 103 9.69 20.11 -48.99
CA PRO A 103 9.20 20.21 -50.37
C PRO A 103 8.53 18.93 -50.85
#